data_AF-A0A223HCW6-F1
#
_entry.id   AF-A0A223HCW6-F1
#
_cell.length_a   1.000
_cell.length_b   1.000
_cell.length_c   1.000
_cell.angle_alpha   90.00
_cell.angle_beta   90.00
_cell.angle_gamma   90.00
#
_symmetry.space_group_name_H-M   'P 1'
#
loop_
_entity.id
_entity.type
_entity.pdbx_description
1 polymer ?
#
loop_
_entity_poly.entity_id
_entity_poly.type
_entity_poly.pdbx_seq_one_letter_code
_entity_poly.pdbx_strand_id
1 'polypeptide(L)'
;MFGCSLYFIDLYFIYKYSGDSFIAYHKTYSDIDKHFEMKYHRVIRSKVNHSIVMFLFPWFVSSVTDFAVWCLFFDWQSTAVYSIVYFAFLMRILTVLELNSHVMLIGYRLKAIADVLNDHVSLADDTPCRIKIVKKSPQIHMMYKTKIVPIKTRATSEIVTLSSYYLLLIQQANFLNNFFGIRILLYCLYSLSEIISLVNLMGRIVVGSVVTVHLINSTSLIKCSKPDERRRNYFSAFRSEEITLF
;
A
#
# COMPACT_ATOMS: atom_id res chain seq x y z
N MET A 1 19.26 -6.46 -3.15
CA MET A 1 19.14 -5.56 -4.31
C MET A 1 17.71 -5.06 -4.54
N PHE A 2 16.69 -5.92 -4.60
CA PHE A 2 15.30 -5.52 -4.91
C PHE A 2 14.73 -4.43 -3.97
N GLY A 3 15.05 -4.49 -2.67
CA GLY A 3 14.56 -3.51 -1.69
C GLY A 3 15.09 -2.08 -1.90
N CYS A 4 16.33 -1.91 -2.35
CA CYS A 4 16.91 -0.60 -2.63
C CYS A 4 16.33 0.01 -3.91
N SER A 5 16.06 -0.81 -4.94
CA SER A 5 15.41 -0.36 -6.17
C SER A 5 14.01 0.20 -5.90
N LEU A 6 13.24 -0.43 -5.00
CA LEU A 6 11.92 0.08 -4.58
C LEU A 6 12.02 1.43 -3.89
N TYR A 7 13.01 1.61 -3.03
CA TYR A 7 13.25 2.89 -2.36
C TYR A 7 13.51 4.03 -3.35
N PHE A 8 14.34 3.80 -4.38
CA PHE A 8 14.57 4.81 -5.42
C PHE A 8 13.33 5.10 -6.27
N ILE A 9 12.52 4.08 -6.56
CA ILE A 9 11.24 4.27 -7.25
C ILE A 9 10.32 5.15 -6.39
N ASP A 10 10.22 4.89 -5.09
CA ASP A 10 9.39 5.70 -4.19
C ASP A 10 9.86 7.16 -4.11
N LEU A 11 11.17 7.39 -4.00
CA LEU A 11 11.76 8.73 -4.00
C LEU A 11 11.48 9.48 -5.31
N TYR A 12 11.63 8.79 -6.45
CA TYR A 12 11.31 9.34 -7.75
C TYR A 12 9.84 9.73 -7.86
N PHE A 13 8.93 8.88 -7.37
CA PHE A 13 7.49 9.15 -7.38
C PHE A 13 7.14 10.34 -6.49
N ILE A 14 7.66 10.42 -5.27
CA ILE A 14 7.42 11.55 -4.37
C ILE A 14 7.92 12.85 -5.01
N TYR A 15 9.12 12.83 -5.55
CA TYR A 15 9.70 14.01 -6.21
C TYR A 15 8.87 14.46 -7.42
N LYS A 16 8.51 13.52 -8.30
CA LYS A 16 7.77 13.82 -9.54
C LYS A 16 6.32 14.24 -9.29
N TYR A 17 5.68 13.71 -8.25
CA TYR A 17 4.24 13.83 -8.06
C TYR A 17 3.80 14.64 -6.85
N SER A 18 4.69 15.11 -5.97
CA SER A 18 4.30 15.97 -4.83
C SER A 18 3.78 17.36 -5.21
N GLY A 19 3.77 17.72 -6.50
CA GLY A 19 3.32 19.01 -7.01
C GLY A 19 1.86 19.07 -7.47
N ASP A 20 1.65 19.74 -8.61
CA ASP A 20 0.36 20.28 -9.07
C ASP A 20 -0.76 19.25 -9.27
N SER A 21 -0.42 18.01 -9.64
CA SER A 21 -1.39 16.94 -9.86
C SER A 21 -2.20 16.59 -8.61
N PHE A 22 -1.57 16.60 -7.44
CA PHE A 22 -2.23 16.26 -6.18
C PHE A 22 -3.06 17.42 -5.64
N ILE A 23 -2.63 18.65 -5.90
CA ILE A 23 -3.36 19.88 -5.58
C ILE A 23 -4.64 19.95 -6.42
N ALA A 24 -4.55 19.70 -7.73
CA ALA A 24 -5.70 19.65 -8.63
C ALA A 24 -6.67 18.53 -8.26
N TYR A 25 -6.15 17.37 -7.86
CA TYR A 25 -6.92 16.26 -7.30
C TYR A 25 -7.71 16.73 -6.07
N HIS A 26 -7.05 17.23 -5.02
CA HIS A 26 -7.72 17.67 -3.79
C HIS A 26 -8.77 18.75 -4.02
N LYS A 27 -8.50 19.71 -4.91
CA LYS A 27 -9.44 20.78 -5.25
C LYS A 27 -10.74 20.23 -5.84
N THR A 28 -10.63 19.33 -6.81
CA THR A 28 -11.79 18.71 -7.49
C THR A 28 -12.68 17.97 -6.50
N TYR A 29 -12.09 17.26 -5.54
CA TYR A 29 -12.84 16.47 -4.57
C TYR A 29 -13.35 17.29 -3.37
N SER A 30 -12.71 18.43 -3.05
CA SER A 30 -13.21 19.34 -2.02
C SER A 30 -14.58 19.93 -2.38
N ASP A 31 -14.87 20.13 -3.66
CA ASP A 31 -16.16 20.65 -4.11
C ASP A 31 -17.29 19.60 -4.00
N ILE A 32 -16.95 18.31 -4.19
CA ILE A 32 -17.85 17.19 -3.91
C ILE A 32 -18.17 17.14 -2.40
N ASP A 33 -17.14 17.30 -1.57
CA ASP A 33 -17.28 17.26 -0.10
C ASP A 33 -18.17 18.39 0.44
N LYS A 34 -18.17 19.57 -0.20
CA LYS A 34 -19.09 20.66 0.10
C LYS A 34 -20.54 20.32 -0.26
N HIS A 35 -20.76 19.61 -1.36
CA HIS A 35 -22.11 19.27 -1.83
C HIS A 35 -22.81 18.26 -0.90
N PHE A 36 -22.07 17.30 -0.35
CA PHE A 36 -22.63 16.29 0.56
C PHE A 36 -22.71 16.74 2.03
N GLU A 37 -22.51 18.04 2.32
CA GLU A 37 -22.52 18.64 3.67
C GLU A 37 -21.89 17.71 4.72
N MET A 38 -20.66 17.27 4.46
CA MET A 38 -19.96 16.15 5.11
C MET A 38 -20.17 16.02 6.64
N LYS A 39 -21.31 15.43 7.04
CA LYS A 39 -21.58 14.99 8.42
C LYS A 39 -20.51 14.01 8.93
N TYR A 40 -19.81 13.36 7.99
CA TYR A 40 -18.83 12.32 8.24
C TYR A 40 -17.37 12.81 8.38
N HIS A 41 -17.05 14.08 8.14
CA HIS A 41 -15.64 14.55 8.15
C HIS A 41 -14.94 14.27 9.49
N ARG A 42 -15.63 14.51 10.61
CA ARG A 42 -15.09 14.25 11.95
C ARG A 42 -14.83 12.77 12.19
N VAL A 43 -15.74 11.90 11.72
CA VAL A 43 -15.63 10.44 11.84
C VAL A 43 -14.49 9.92 10.99
N ILE A 44 -14.35 10.42 9.75
CA ILE A 44 -13.28 10.08 8.83
C ILE A 44 -11.93 10.45 9.43
N ARG A 45 -11.78 11.71 9.90
CA ARG A 45 -10.53 12.19 10.51
C ARG A 45 -10.15 11.37 11.74
N SER A 46 -11.12 11.02 12.59
CA SER A 46 -10.86 10.19 13.77
C SER A 46 -10.35 8.81 13.40
N LYS A 47 -10.95 8.17 12.39
CA LYS A 47 -10.56 6.83 11.94
C LYS A 47 -9.21 6.84 11.20
N VAL A 48 -8.93 7.85 10.38
CA VAL A 48 -7.62 8.03 9.75
C VAL A 48 -6.54 8.23 10.81
N ASN A 49 -6.75 9.12 11.78
CA ASN A 49 -5.80 9.32 12.89
C ASN A 49 -5.60 8.03 13.69
N HIS A 50 -6.67 7.29 13.96
CA HIS A 50 -6.56 6.01 14.66
C HIS A 50 -5.72 4.99 13.88
N SER A 51 -5.92 4.89 12.57
CA SER A 51 -5.11 4.04 11.69
C SER A 51 -3.63 4.46 11.73
N ILE A 52 -3.33 5.75 11.58
CA ILE A 52 -1.96 6.27 11.63
C ILE A 52 -1.27 5.87 12.95
N VAL A 53 -1.94 6.07 14.09
CA VAL A 53 -1.38 5.72 15.41
C VAL A 53 -1.17 4.20 15.51
N MET A 54 -2.14 3.40 15.08
CA MET A 54 -2.07 1.94 15.16
C MET A 54 -0.88 1.37 14.37
N PHE A 55 -0.52 1.96 13.23
CA PHE A 55 0.60 1.50 12.41
C PHE A 55 1.95 2.11 12.79
N LEU A 56 2.00 3.42 13.08
CA LEU A 56 3.27 4.11 13.35
C LEU A 56 3.80 3.84 14.76
N PHE A 57 2.94 3.65 15.75
CA PHE A 57 3.39 3.45 17.13
C PHE A 57 4.17 2.14 17.32
N PRO A 58 3.66 0.96 16.89
CA PRO A 58 4.42 -0.29 17.00
C PRO A 58 5.71 -0.24 16.16
N TRP A 59 5.65 0.37 14.98
CA TRP A 59 6.83 0.56 14.13
C TRP A 59 7.90 1.38 14.83
N PHE A 60 7.52 2.49 15.47
CA PHE A 60 8.46 3.37 16.15
C PHE A 60 9.12 2.67 17.34
N VAL A 61 8.32 2.01 18.20
CA VAL A 61 8.83 1.27 19.35
C VAL A 61 9.81 0.19 18.90
N SER A 62 9.41 -0.63 17.90
CA SER A 62 10.24 -1.69 17.34
C SER A 62 11.55 -1.16 16.73
N SER A 63 11.48 -0.04 16.00
CA SER A 63 12.66 0.56 15.36
C SER A 63 13.62 1.14 16.39
N VAL A 64 13.13 1.79 17.45
CA VAL A 64 13.98 2.37 18.51
C VAL A 64 14.65 1.26 19.32
N THR A 65 13.94 0.19 19.67
CA THR A 65 14.52 -0.93 20.42
C THR A 65 15.60 -1.62 19.61
N ASP A 66 15.34 -1.90 18.33
CA ASP A 66 16.35 -2.54 17.47
C ASP A 66 17.55 -1.61 17.27
N PHE A 67 17.32 -0.32 17.00
CA PHE A 67 18.40 0.64 16.79
C PHE A 67 19.31 0.73 18.03
N ALA A 68 18.74 0.73 19.24
CA ALA A 68 19.50 0.72 20.48
C ALA A 68 20.36 -0.55 20.62
N VAL A 69 19.83 -1.72 20.28
CA VAL A 69 20.58 -2.98 20.25
C VAL A 69 21.73 -2.90 19.23
N TRP A 70 21.46 -2.43 18.02
CA TRP A 70 22.49 -2.28 16.99
C TRP A 70 23.60 -1.31 17.40
N CYS A 71 23.28 -0.20 18.06
CA CYS A 71 24.28 0.73 18.59
C CYS A 71 25.17 0.13 19.69
N LEU A 72 24.63 -0.78 20.51
CA LEU A 72 25.37 -1.36 21.64
C LEU A 72 26.30 -2.49 21.20
N PHE A 73 25.92 -3.28 20.20
CA PHE A 73 26.63 -4.50 19.81
C PHE A 73 27.46 -4.37 18.54
N PHE A 74 27.26 -3.34 17.71
CA PHE A 74 27.92 -3.21 16.41
C PHE A 74 28.52 -1.82 16.20
N ASP A 75 29.43 -1.72 15.21
CA ASP A 75 30.06 -0.47 14.84
C ASP A 75 29.07 0.54 14.23
N TRP A 76 29.38 1.82 14.40
CA TRP A 76 28.58 2.95 13.91
C TRP A 76 28.25 2.88 12.41
N GLN A 77 29.17 2.33 11.60
CA GLN A 77 28.96 2.18 10.16
C GLN A 77 27.82 1.20 9.85
N SER A 78 27.75 0.07 10.56
CA SER A 78 26.67 -0.90 10.42
C SER A 78 25.34 -0.27 10.85
N THR A 79 25.31 0.45 11.97
CA THR A 79 24.13 1.17 12.45
C THR A 79 23.59 2.17 11.41
N ALA A 80 24.47 2.93 10.75
CA ALA A 80 24.08 3.88 9.72
C ALA A 80 23.41 3.21 8.52
N VAL A 81 23.95 2.08 8.05
CA VAL A 81 23.37 1.30 6.95
C VAL A 81 21.98 0.77 7.33
N TYR A 82 21.81 0.25 8.55
CA TYR A 82 20.51 -0.23 9.03
C TYR A 82 19.49 0.90 9.18
N SER A 83 19.90 2.10 9.58
CA SER A 83 19.01 3.27 9.66
C SER A 83 18.34 3.58 8.32
N ILE A 84 19.07 3.50 7.20
CA ILE A 84 18.52 3.69 5.86
C ILE A 84 17.41 2.67 5.55
N VAL A 85 17.57 1.43 6.01
CA VAL A 85 16.57 0.37 5.84
C VAL A 85 15.30 0.68 6.66
N TYR A 86 15.42 1.18 7.89
CA TYR A 86 14.28 1.62 8.69
C TYR A 86 13.53 2.79 8.04
N PHE A 87 14.25 3.76 7.47
CA PHE A 87 13.64 4.84 6.70
C PHE A 87 12.90 4.34 5.46
N ALA A 88 13.51 3.44 4.68
CA ALA A 88 12.84 2.83 3.54
C ALA A 88 11.57 2.08 3.95
N PHE A 89 11.59 1.40 5.11
CA PHE A 89 10.42 0.73 5.65
C PHE A 89 9.33 1.70 6.11
N LEU A 90 9.71 2.81 6.77
CA LEU A 90 8.78 3.89 7.13
C LEU A 90 8.04 4.44 5.91
N MET A 91 8.77 4.72 4.82
CA MET A 91 8.17 5.23 3.58
C MET A 91 7.12 4.30 3.00
N ARG A 92 7.33 2.99 3.11
CA ARG A 92 6.34 1.97 2.69
C ARG A 92 5.10 2.01 3.58
N ILE A 93 5.26 2.08 4.90
CA ILE A 93 4.15 2.19 5.84
C ILE A 93 3.34 3.47 5.56
N LEU A 94 4.01 4.60 5.35
CA LEU A 94 3.35 5.87 5.02
C LEU A 94 2.57 5.77 3.70
N THR A 95 3.13 5.15 2.68
CA THR A 95 2.44 4.95 1.38
C THR A 95 1.19 4.10 1.52
N VAL A 96 1.25 3.02 2.31
CA VAL A 96 0.09 2.16 2.56
C VAL A 96 -0.97 2.89 3.39
N LEU A 97 -0.56 3.68 4.39
CA LEU A 97 -1.45 4.54 5.18
C LEU A 97 -2.15 5.60 4.30
N GLU A 98 -1.41 6.24 3.41
CA GLU A 98 -1.93 7.23 2.46
C GLU A 98 -2.98 6.61 1.55
N LEU A 99 -2.68 5.47 0.92
CA LEU A 99 -3.65 4.72 0.13
C LEU A 99 -4.90 4.38 0.95
N ASN A 100 -4.72 3.80 2.14
CA ASN A 100 -5.83 3.39 3.00
C ASN A 100 -6.73 4.58 3.33
N SER A 101 -6.15 5.77 3.54
CA SER A 101 -6.91 7.00 3.79
C SER A 101 -7.76 7.39 2.57
N HIS A 102 -7.22 7.31 1.36
CA HIS A 102 -7.95 7.61 0.12
C HIS A 102 -9.05 6.57 -0.17
N VAL A 103 -8.76 5.29 -0.01
CA VAL A 103 -9.76 4.21 -0.17
C VAL A 103 -10.89 4.38 0.82
N MET A 104 -10.56 4.68 2.08
CA MET A 104 -11.55 4.94 3.11
C MET A 104 -12.41 6.16 2.75
N LEU A 105 -11.80 7.25 2.29
CA LEU A 105 -12.53 8.45 1.86
C LEU A 105 -13.50 8.18 0.71
N ILE A 106 -13.07 7.42 -0.31
CA ILE A 106 -13.93 6.98 -1.41
C ILE A 106 -15.11 6.15 -0.88
N GLY A 107 -14.84 5.23 0.06
CA GLY A 107 -15.89 4.41 0.69
C GLY A 107 -16.95 5.24 1.43
N TYR A 108 -16.55 6.27 2.18
CA TYR A 108 -17.51 7.16 2.84
C TYR A 108 -18.31 8.01 1.86
N ARG A 109 -17.70 8.50 0.79
CA ARG A 109 -18.41 9.25 -0.25
C ARG A 109 -19.43 8.38 -0.98
N LEU A 110 -19.07 7.13 -1.27
CA LEU A 110 -19.99 6.16 -1.85
C LEU A 110 -21.16 5.85 -0.90
N LYS A 111 -20.87 5.72 0.40
CA LYS A 111 -21.92 5.56 1.42
C LYS A 111 -22.87 6.76 1.47
N ALA A 112 -22.35 7.98 1.42
CA ALA A 112 -23.18 9.19 1.38
C ALA A 112 -24.09 9.23 0.14
N ILE A 113 -23.59 8.83 -1.03
CA ILE A 113 -24.40 8.69 -2.25
C ILE A 113 -25.50 7.62 -2.08
N ALA A 114 -25.16 6.48 -1.47
CA ALA A 114 -26.13 5.41 -1.21
C ALA A 114 -27.21 5.83 -0.21
N ASP A 115 -26.85 6.57 0.84
CA ASP A 115 -27.80 7.12 1.82
C ASP A 115 -28.79 8.08 1.12
N VAL A 116 -28.30 9.02 0.30
CA VAL A 116 -29.15 9.94 -0.49
C VAL A 116 -30.06 9.18 -1.46
N LEU A 117 -29.55 8.14 -2.12
CA LEU A 117 -30.36 7.33 -3.03
C LEU A 117 -31.48 6.58 -2.29
N ASN A 118 -31.18 6.00 -1.13
CA ASN A 118 -32.17 5.31 -0.29
C ASN A 118 -33.25 6.26 0.23
N ASP A 119 -32.87 7.48 0.61
CA ASP A 119 -33.83 8.51 1.00
C ASP A 119 -34.78 8.84 -0.17
N HIS A 120 -34.26 8.99 -1.40
CA HIS A 120 -35.10 9.23 -2.57
C HIS A 120 -36.02 8.05 -2.94
N VAL A 121 -35.56 6.81 -2.78
CA VAL A 121 -36.38 5.60 -3.05
C VAL A 121 -37.47 5.43 -1.99
N SER A 122 -37.13 5.62 -0.71
CA SER A 122 -38.12 5.55 0.38
C SER A 122 -39.19 6.64 0.31
N LEU A 123 -38.82 7.85 -0.15
CA LEU A 123 -39.77 8.93 -0.47
C LEU A 123 -40.66 8.62 -1.70
N ALA A 124 -40.20 7.77 -2.62
CA ALA A 124 -40.98 7.39 -3.79
C ALA A 124 -42.08 6.35 -3.46
N ASP A 125 -41.85 5.49 -2.46
CA ASP A 125 -42.82 4.48 -2.00
C ASP A 125 -44.08 5.10 -1.36
N ASP A 126 -44.01 6.34 -0.85
CA ASP A 126 -45.17 7.07 -0.31
C ASP A 126 -46.03 7.77 -1.38
N THR A 127 -45.64 7.69 -2.65
CA THR A 127 -46.49 8.13 -3.77
C THR A 127 -46.81 6.97 -4.68
N PRO A 128 -48.10 6.63 -4.94
CA PRO A 128 -48.44 5.56 -5.85
C PRO A 128 -48.06 5.99 -7.27
N CYS A 129 -46.84 5.67 -7.66
CA CYS A 129 -46.40 5.75 -9.04
C CYS A 129 -47.14 4.66 -9.82
N ARG A 130 -48.34 5.00 -10.32
CA ARG A 130 -49.01 4.23 -11.37
C ARG A 130 -48.17 4.32 -12.63
N ILE A 131 -47.17 3.47 -12.74
CA ILE A 131 -46.58 3.12 -14.03
C ILE A 131 -47.63 2.25 -14.73
N LYS A 132 -48.49 2.89 -15.56
CA LYS A 132 -49.34 2.16 -16.51
C LYS A 132 -48.42 1.51 -17.54
N ILE A 133 -48.05 0.26 -17.29
CA ILE A 133 -47.47 -0.61 -18.32
C ILE A 133 -48.61 -0.91 -19.29
N VAL A 134 -48.71 -0.13 -20.37
CA VAL A 134 -49.58 -0.43 -21.49
C VAL A 134 -48.98 -1.65 -22.19
N LYS A 135 -49.53 -2.84 -21.92
CA LYS A 135 -49.27 -4.04 -22.73
C LYS A 135 -49.64 -3.72 -24.18
N LYS A 136 -48.64 -3.70 -25.06
CA LYS A 136 -48.83 -3.56 -26.50
C LYS A 136 -49.49 -4.83 -27.03
N SER A 137 -50.74 -4.72 -27.47
CA SER A 137 -51.31 -5.64 -28.47
C SER A 137 -50.79 -5.22 -29.85
N PRO A 138 -50.42 -6.15 -30.75
CA PRO A 138 -49.94 -5.79 -32.06
C PRO A 138 -51.14 -5.55 -32.97
N GLN A 139 -51.38 -4.31 -33.39
CA GLN A 139 -51.71 -3.96 -34.77
C GLN A 139 -52.10 -2.49 -34.93
N ILE A 140 -51.34 -1.85 -35.83
CA ILE A 140 -51.77 -0.94 -36.90
C ILE A 140 -52.28 0.47 -36.49
N HIS A 141 -51.50 1.45 -36.98
CA HIS A 141 -51.80 2.87 -37.20
C HIS A 141 -52.40 3.69 -36.05
N MET A 142 -51.58 4.54 -35.43
CA MET A 142 -52.03 5.86 -34.98
C MET A 142 -50.86 6.80 -34.67
N MET A 143 -51.01 8.07 -35.05
CA MET A 143 -50.10 9.18 -34.76
C MET A 143 -49.65 9.18 -33.28
N TYR A 144 -48.34 9.22 -33.06
CA TYR A 144 -47.78 9.43 -31.72
C TYR A 144 -47.97 10.89 -31.31
N LYS A 145 -49.08 11.20 -30.64
CA LYS A 145 -49.18 12.40 -29.83
C LYS A 145 -48.62 12.06 -28.44
N THR A 146 -47.31 12.20 -28.29
CA THR A 146 -46.62 12.04 -27.00
C THR A 146 -47.04 13.19 -26.09
N LYS A 147 -48.03 12.95 -25.22
CA LYS A 147 -48.34 13.87 -24.15
C LYS A 147 -47.31 13.66 -23.05
N ILE A 148 -46.20 14.40 -23.13
CA ILE A 148 -45.23 14.53 -22.05
C ILE A 148 -45.96 15.24 -20.93
N VAL A 149 -46.41 14.48 -19.93
CA VAL A 149 -46.82 15.06 -18.65
C VAL A 149 -45.53 15.50 -17.97
N PRO A 150 -45.37 16.78 -17.61
CA PRO A 150 -44.15 17.24 -16.97
C PRO A 150 -44.04 16.57 -15.60
N ILE A 151 -43.19 15.56 -15.51
CA ILE A 151 -42.70 15.04 -14.23
C ILE A 151 -41.89 16.19 -13.63
N LYS A 152 -42.23 16.56 -12.39
CA LYS A 152 -41.55 17.58 -11.58
C LYS A 152 -40.04 17.51 -11.81
N THR A 153 -39.51 18.56 -12.45
CA THR A 153 -38.15 18.73 -12.98
C THR A 153 -37.02 18.68 -11.94
N ARG A 154 -37.35 18.53 -10.65
CA ARG A 154 -36.37 18.52 -9.55
C ARG A 154 -35.73 17.13 -9.34
N ALA A 155 -36.54 16.08 -9.34
CA ALA A 155 -36.07 14.71 -9.10
C ALA A 155 -35.16 14.20 -10.23
N THR A 156 -35.42 14.58 -11.48
CA THR A 156 -34.55 14.23 -12.61
C THR A 156 -33.21 14.97 -12.57
N SER A 157 -33.18 16.21 -12.08
CA SER A 157 -31.93 16.97 -11.94
C SER A 157 -31.03 16.41 -10.83
N GLU A 158 -31.61 15.98 -9.71
CA GLU A 158 -30.86 15.39 -8.58
C GLU A 158 -30.28 14.01 -8.95
N ILE A 159 -31.04 13.16 -9.65
CA ILE A 159 -30.56 11.86 -10.14
C ILE A 159 -29.40 12.02 -11.15
N VAL A 160 -29.49 12.99 -12.06
CA VAL A 160 -28.40 13.29 -13.02
C VAL A 160 -27.14 13.79 -12.29
N THR A 161 -27.31 14.59 -11.25
CA THR A 161 -26.20 15.09 -10.43
C THR A 161 -25.55 13.96 -9.62
N LEU A 162 -26.35 13.06 -9.05
CA LEU A 162 -25.88 11.87 -8.32
C LEU A 162 -25.07 10.92 -9.23
N SER A 163 -25.56 10.67 -10.45
CA SER A 163 -24.86 9.89 -11.47
C SER A 163 -23.51 10.51 -11.83
N SER A 164 -23.45 11.84 -11.91
CA SER A 164 -22.20 12.58 -12.16
C SER A 164 -21.20 12.41 -11.01
N TYR A 165 -21.65 12.46 -9.75
CA TYR A 165 -20.77 12.21 -8.59
C TYR A 165 -20.25 10.78 -8.51
N TYR A 166 -21.09 9.80 -8.86
CA TYR A 166 -20.66 8.41 -8.94
C TYR A 166 -19.58 8.21 -10.01
N LEU A 167 -19.73 8.86 -11.17
CA LEU A 167 -18.72 8.82 -12.23
C LEU A 167 -17.40 9.49 -11.80
N LEU A 168 -17.46 10.60 -11.05
CA LEU A 168 -16.29 11.24 -10.45
C LEU A 168 -15.59 10.34 -9.42
N LEU A 169 -16.33 9.55 -8.64
CA LEU A 169 -15.74 8.56 -7.72
C LEU A 169 -15.03 7.42 -8.45
N ILE A 170 -15.59 6.94 -9.57
CA ILE A 170 -14.91 5.95 -10.42
C ILE A 170 -13.62 6.53 -10.99
N GLN A 171 -13.64 7.78 -11.45
CA GLN A 171 -12.44 8.47 -11.89
C GLN A 171 -11.42 8.63 -10.76
N GLN A 172 -11.87 8.90 -9.53
CA GLN A 172 -11.02 8.96 -8.35
C GLN A 172 -10.34 7.62 -8.06
N ALA A 173 -11.09 6.52 -8.12
CA ALA A 173 -10.57 5.18 -7.90
C ALA A 173 -9.58 4.78 -8.99
N ASN A 174 -9.86 5.12 -10.25
CA ASN A 174 -8.95 4.85 -11.37
C ASN A 174 -7.66 5.69 -11.25
N PHE A 175 -7.77 6.96 -10.88
CA PHE A 175 -6.60 7.80 -10.60
C PHE A 175 -5.75 7.20 -9.47
N LEU A 176 -6.39 6.79 -8.37
CA LEU A 176 -5.70 6.18 -7.23
C LEU A 176 -5.02 4.86 -7.62
N ASN A 177 -5.68 4.01 -8.41
CA ASN A 177 -5.11 2.76 -8.90
C ASN A 177 -3.92 3.01 -9.83
N ASN A 178 -3.99 3.99 -10.73
CA ASN A 178 -2.86 4.33 -11.58
C ASN A 178 -1.69 4.93 -10.78
N PHE A 179 -1.98 5.65 -9.69
CA PHE A 179 -0.97 6.30 -8.88
C PHE A 179 -0.27 5.35 -7.90
N PHE A 180 -1.05 4.54 -7.17
CA PHE A 180 -0.53 3.66 -6.12
C PHE A 180 -0.45 2.19 -6.55
N GLY A 181 -1.22 1.76 -7.55
CA GLY A 181 -1.41 0.34 -7.88
C GLY A 181 -0.10 -0.38 -8.21
N ILE A 182 0.75 0.20 -9.06
CA ILE A 182 2.06 -0.39 -9.37
C ILE A 182 2.96 -0.46 -8.12
N ARG A 183 2.95 0.58 -7.28
CA ARG A 183 3.78 0.64 -6.06
C ARG A 183 3.35 -0.43 -5.06
N ILE A 184 2.04 -0.57 -4.83
CA ILE A 184 1.49 -1.60 -3.96
C ILE A 184 1.78 -2.99 -4.52
N LEU A 185 1.59 -3.20 -5.81
CA LEU A 185 1.87 -4.49 -6.46
C LEU A 185 3.33 -4.89 -6.24
N LEU A 186 4.25 -3.94 -6.44
CA LEU A 186 5.68 -4.16 -6.20
C LEU A 186 5.98 -4.46 -4.72
N TYR A 187 5.32 -3.78 -3.79
CA TYR A 187 5.44 -4.10 -2.36
C TYR A 187 4.90 -5.49 -2.03
N CYS A 188 3.75 -5.87 -2.58
CA CYS A 188 3.18 -7.20 -2.39
C CYS A 188 4.10 -8.29 -2.93
N LEU A 189 4.66 -8.11 -4.13
CA LEU A 189 5.63 -9.05 -4.71
C LEU A 189 6.90 -9.14 -3.86
N TYR A 190 7.40 -8.01 -3.37
CA TYR A 190 8.55 -7.97 -2.47
C TYR A 190 8.27 -8.71 -1.15
N SER A 191 7.17 -8.40 -0.48
CA SER A 191 6.76 -9.07 0.76
C SER A 191 6.53 -10.56 0.56
N LEU A 192 5.93 -10.97 -0.57
CA LEU A 192 5.73 -12.37 -0.91
C LEU A 192 7.07 -13.11 -1.06
N SER A 193 8.04 -12.49 -1.74
CA SER A 193 9.40 -13.05 -1.88
C SER A 193 10.08 -13.25 -0.53
N GLU A 194 9.97 -12.29 0.38
CA GLU A 194 10.52 -12.39 1.74
C GLU A 194 9.85 -13.51 2.54
N ILE A 195 8.51 -13.60 2.49
CA ILE A 195 7.76 -14.67 3.17
C ILE A 195 8.16 -16.05 2.63
N ILE A 196 8.25 -16.21 1.31
CA ILE A 196 8.69 -17.48 0.70
C ILE A 196 10.10 -17.85 1.15
N SER A 197 11.02 -16.88 1.18
CA SER A 197 12.39 -17.09 1.67
C SER A 197 12.40 -17.53 3.13
N LEU A 198 11.62 -16.87 3.98
CA LEU A 198 11.50 -17.19 5.41
C LEU A 198 10.89 -18.58 5.63
N VAL A 199 9.83 -18.92 4.91
CA VAL A 199 9.20 -20.25 4.97
C VAL A 199 10.18 -21.33 4.51
N ASN A 200 10.94 -21.10 3.44
CA ASN A 200 11.96 -22.03 2.96
C ASN A 200 13.08 -22.22 3.98
N LEU A 201 13.52 -21.14 4.64
CA LEU A 201 14.52 -21.21 5.70
C LEU A 201 13.99 -22.01 6.89
N MET A 202 12.78 -21.71 7.35
CA MET A 202 12.13 -22.44 8.45
C MET A 202 11.95 -23.91 8.12
N GLY A 203 11.54 -24.25 6.89
CA GLY A 203 11.45 -25.63 6.42
C GLY A 203 12.79 -26.37 6.49
N ARG A 204 13.89 -25.72 6.08
CA ARG A 204 15.25 -26.30 6.18
C ARG A 204 15.72 -26.47 7.63
N ILE A 205 15.35 -25.56 8.52
CA ILE A 205 15.63 -25.68 9.96
C ILE A 205 14.86 -26.86 10.56
N VAL A 206 13.56 -26.98 10.25
CA VAL A 206 12.69 -28.06 10.75
C VAL A 206 13.11 -29.44 10.24
N VAL A 207 13.51 -29.55 8.96
CA VAL A 207 14.03 -30.80 8.37
C VAL A 207 15.46 -31.11 8.87
N GLY A 208 16.07 -30.22 9.66
CA GLY A 208 17.37 -30.43 10.29
C GLY A 208 18.57 -30.21 9.36
N SER A 209 18.37 -29.71 8.13
CA SER A 209 19.46 -29.58 7.15
C SER A 209 20.44 -28.45 7.47
N VAL A 210 20.04 -27.45 8.27
CA VAL A 210 20.89 -26.30 8.67
C VAL A 210 21.68 -26.59 9.95
N VAL A 211 21.15 -27.44 10.83
CA VAL A 211 21.82 -27.80 12.10
C VAL A 211 23.09 -28.62 11.85
N THR A 212 23.13 -29.43 10.78
CA THR A 212 24.32 -30.23 10.44
C THR A 212 25.49 -29.39 9.92
N VAL A 213 25.26 -28.32 9.17
CA VAL A 213 26.36 -27.52 8.59
C VAL A 213 27.09 -26.68 9.65
N HIS A 214 26.35 -26.11 10.62
CA HIS A 214 26.99 -25.36 11.71
C HIS A 214 27.70 -26.28 12.71
N LEU A 215 27.18 -27.48 13.00
CA LEU A 215 27.86 -28.46 13.86
C LEU A 215 29.12 -29.04 13.19
N ILE A 216 29.11 -29.27 11.87
CA ILE A 216 30.29 -29.74 11.13
C ILE A 216 31.38 -28.67 11.06
N ASN A 217 31.04 -27.39 10.86
CA ASN A 217 32.03 -26.29 10.90
C ASN A 217 32.57 -26.01 12.31
N SER A 218 31.79 -26.26 13.36
CA SER A 218 32.25 -26.11 14.75
C SER A 218 33.13 -27.27 15.20
N THR A 219 32.84 -28.50 14.73
CA THR A 219 33.64 -29.69 15.08
C THR A 219 34.91 -29.84 14.23
N SER A 220 34.99 -29.24 13.03
CA SER A 220 36.22 -29.16 12.25
C SER A 220 37.22 -28.13 12.83
N LEU A 221 36.73 -27.07 13.48
CA LEU A 221 37.58 -26.10 14.19
C LEU A 221 38.11 -26.61 15.54
N ILE A 222 37.45 -27.57 16.18
CA ILE A 222 37.89 -28.12 17.48
C ILE A 222 38.89 -29.29 17.34
N LYS A 223 39.03 -29.90 16.15
CA LYS A 223 39.99 -31.01 15.93
C LYS A 223 41.39 -30.60 15.47
N CYS A 224 41.69 -29.31 15.30
CA CYS A 224 43.02 -28.80 14.91
C CYS A 224 43.75 -28.04 16.04
N SER A 225 43.61 -28.48 17.28
CA SER A 225 44.50 -28.07 18.38
C SER A 225 45.07 -29.30 19.10
N LYS A 226 45.95 -30.02 18.41
CA LYS A 226 47.04 -30.72 19.11
C LYS A 226 48.18 -29.70 19.28
N PRO A 227 48.74 -29.53 20.48
CA PRO A 227 49.87 -28.64 20.69
C PRO A 227 51.13 -29.35 20.19
N ASP A 228 51.64 -28.96 19.02
CA ASP A 228 52.96 -29.42 18.56
C ASP A 228 54.04 -28.47 19.07
N GLU A 229 54.42 -28.72 20.31
CA GLU A 229 55.62 -28.18 20.93
C GLU A 229 56.84 -28.99 20.44
N ARG A 230 57.30 -28.72 19.21
CA ARG A 230 58.65 -29.17 18.81
C ARG A 230 59.24 -28.41 17.62
N ARG A 231 60.13 -27.49 17.99
CA ARG A 231 61.42 -27.16 17.32
C ARG A 231 61.31 -26.53 15.92
N ARG A 232 61.64 -25.24 15.76
CA ARG A 232 63.02 -24.73 15.56
C ARG A 232 63.79 -25.51 14.48
N ASN A 233 64.28 -24.76 13.49
CA ASN A 233 64.92 -25.14 12.22
C ASN A 233 63.82 -25.30 11.14
N TYR A 234 63.61 -24.37 10.22
CA TYR A 234 64.59 -23.90 9.24
C TYR A 234 64.43 -22.39 8.96
N PHE A 235 65.46 -21.64 9.35
CA PHE A 235 65.83 -20.42 8.65
C PHE A 235 66.33 -20.81 7.25
N SER A 236 66.19 -19.88 6.30
CA SER A 236 66.90 -19.77 5.02
C SER A 236 66.67 -20.85 3.95
N ALA A 237 65.78 -20.57 2.99
CA ALA A 237 65.99 -20.90 1.58
C ALA A 237 65.05 -20.04 0.70
N PHE A 238 65.63 -19.19 -0.16
CA PHE A 238 65.04 -18.47 -1.32
C PHE A 238 63.95 -17.43 -1.02
N ARG A 239 64.10 -16.10 -1.16
CA ARG A 239 64.82 -15.19 -2.09
C ARG A 239 64.62 -15.52 -3.59
N SER A 240 64.00 -14.53 -4.29
CA SER A 240 63.65 -14.39 -5.72
C SER A 240 62.57 -15.38 -6.20
N GLU A 241 61.55 -15.00 -6.98
CA GLU A 241 61.48 -14.10 -8.14
C GLU A 241 60.07 -13.49 -8.34
N GLU A 242 60.06 -12.30 -8.95
CA GLU A 242 59.16 -11.76 -10.01
C GLU A 242 57.63 -11.95 -9.92
N ILE A 243 56.84 -10.85 -9.87
CA ILE A 243 56.32 -10.08 -11.02
C ILE A 243 55.59 -10.96 -12.05
N THR A 244 54.26 -10.90 -12.08
CA THR A 244 53.52 -10.59 -13.32
C THR A 244 52.06 -10.23 -13.04
N LEU A 245 51.66 -9.09 -13.60
CA LEU A 245 50.28 -8.67 -13.82
C LEU A 245 49.56 -9.63 -14.76
N PHE A 246 48.27 -9.89 -14.49
CA PHE A 246 47.15 -9.61 -15.38
C PHE A 246 45.84 -9.61 -14.58
#